data_AF-A0A924VH53-F1
#
_entry.id   AF-A0A924VH53-F1
#
_cell.length_a   1.000
_cell.length_b   1.000
_cell.length_c   1.000
_cell.angle_alpha   90.00
_cell.angle_beta   90.00
_cell.angle_gamma   90.00
#
_symmetry.space_group_name_H-M   'P 1'
#
loop_
_entity.id
_entity.type
_entity.pdbx_description
1 polymer ?
#
loop_
_entity_poly.entity_id
_entity_poly.type
_entity_poly.pdbx_seq_one_letter_code
_entity_poly.pdbx_strand_id
1 'polypeptide(L)'
;MFIYTDKWIGSYVTIKIFIVVTVLFLSMNEVSAQRFEFAGKRKKEIVPFKMVKNLMIIKLMVNGKGPFNFVLDTGVGLFLISDPKLIDSVSIKNLRSINITGFGDGDPLSAYVTPTIDVGFGSTNAKGLSAAILKKDIFELSNYVGMPIHGLIGYEFFNSFIVKINFSVNTLTIYSPETAYIPRKGYRVPIMIEDRKPYLISNIQ
;
A
#
# COMPACT_ATOMS: atom_id res chain seq x y z
N MET A 1 44.14 -21.89 51.90
CA MET A 1 42.86 -21.17 52.07
C MET A 1 42.30 -20.96 50.66
N PHE A 2 41.37 -21.82 50.23
CA PHE A 2 40.76 -21.75 48.91
C PHE A 2 39.28 -21.39 49.07
N ILE A 3 38.87 -20.27 48.50
CA ILE A 3 37.46 -19.85 48.45
C ILE A 3 36.88 -20.43 47.16
N TYR A 4 35.97 -21.38 47.30
CA TYR A 4 35.13 -21.86 46.20
C TYR A 4 33.94 -20.92 46.08
N THR A 5 33.81 -20.20 44.96
CA THR A 5 32.62 -19.39 44.67
C THR A 5 31.60 -20.23 43.91
N ASP A 6 30.35 -20.18 44.35
CA ASP A 6 29.21 -20.98 43.87
C ASP A 6 28.96 -20.86 42.36
N LYS A 7 29.46 -21.83 41.59
CA LYS A 7 29.07 -22.05 40.18
C LYS A 7 27.56 -22.29 40.00
N TRP A 8 26.85 -22.65 41.07
CA TRP A 8 25.43 -23.01 41.04
C TRP A 8 24.50 -21.84 40.74
N ILE A 9 24.80 -20.64 41.27
CA ILE A 9 23.93 -19.46 41.10
C ILE A 9 24.00 -18.93 39.65
N GLY A 10 25.19 -18.99 39.02
CA GLY A 10 25.40 -18.55 37.64
C GLY A 10 24.58 -19.35 36.62
N SER A 11 24.44 -20.67 36.82
CA SER A 11 23.67 -21.55 35.93
C SER A 11 22.17 -21.26 35.96
N TYR A 12 21.60 -20.94 37.13
CA TYR A 12 20.19 -20.59 37.24
C TYR A 12 19.87 -19.24 36.57
N VAL A 13 20.77 -18.26 36.70
CA VAL A 13 20.61 -16.94 36.07
C VAL A 13 20.72 -17.06 34.54
N THR A 14 21.69 -17.82 34.03
CA THR A 14 21.85 -18.07 32.59
C THR A 14 20.65 -18.81 31.99
N ILE A 15 20.12 -19.82 32.68
CA ILE A 15 18.89 -20.54 32.24
C ILE A 15 17.68 -19.60 32.20
N LYS A 16 17.49 -18.74 33.21
CA LYS A 16 16.38 -17.77 33.22
C LYS A 16 16.50 -16.74 32.10
N ILE A 17 17.70 -16.24 31.83
CA ILE A 17 17.95 -15.31 30.71
C ILE A 17 17.62 -16.01 29.37
N PHE A 18 18.06 -17.25 29.20
CA PHE A 18 17.80 -18.03 27.98
C PHE A 18 16.30 -18.26 27.75
N ILE A 19 15.54 -18.56 28.80
CA ILE A 19 14.08 -18.69 28.74
C ILE A 19 13.43 -17.36 28.36
N VAL A 20 13.82 -16.24 28.98
CA VAL A 20 13.26 -14.91 28.68
C VAL A 20 13.53 -14.50 27.23
N VAL A 21 14.75 -14.74 26.73
CA VAL A 21 15.12 -14.47 25.32
C VAL A 21 14.32 -15.37 24.36
N THR A 22 14.14 -16.64 24.70
CA THR A 22 13.37 -17.59 23.87
C THR A 22 11.88 -17.22 23.81
N VAL A 23 11.30 -16.79 24.93
CA VAL A 23 9.91 -16.30 24.99
C VAL A 23 9.74 -15.01 24.19
N LEU A 24 10.72 -14.09 24.22
CA LEU A 24 10.73 -12.88 23.38
C LEU A 24 10.80 -13.19 21.88
N PHE A 25 11.58 -14.20 21.47
CA PHE A 25 11.63 -14.67 20.08
C PHE A 25 10.34 -15.35 19.62
N LEU A 26 9.61 -16.03 20.52
CA LEU A 26 8.31 -16.64 20.21
C LEU A 26 7.17 -15.61 20.11
N SER A 27 7.38 -14.39 20.58
CA SER A 27 6.43 -13.27 20.46
C SER A 27 6.67 -12.37 19.25
N MET A 28 7.48 -12.79 18.28
CA MET A 28 7.55 -12.13 16.97
C MET A 28 6.22 -12.35 16.24
N ASN A 29 5.29 -11.42 16.45
CA ASN A 29 4.10 -11.31 15.62
C ASN A 29 4.55 -11.24 14.16
N GLU A 30 3.91 -12.03 13.29
CA GLU A 30 4.07 -11.87 11.85
C GLU A 30 3.80 -10.40 11.50
N VAL A 31 4.83 -9.68 11.08
CA VAL A 31 4.66 -8.36 10.47
C VAL A 31 3.95 -8.60 9.15
N SER A 32 2.61 -8.54 9.20
CA SER A 32 1.77 -8.68 8.03
C SER A 32 2.04 -7.53 7.05
N ALA A 33 1.97 -7.86 5.78
CA ALA A 33 2.70 -7.17 4.74
C ALA A 33 2.05 -5.83 4.33
N GLN A 34 2.87 -4.80 4.10
CA GLN A 34 2.46 -3.52 3.48
C GLN A 34 2.17 -3.65 1.96
N ARG A 35 1.59 -4.77 1.54
CA ARG A 35 1.31 -5.12 0.14
C ARG A 35 -0.03 -5.84 0.05
N PHE A 36 -0.59 -5.85 -1.14
CA PHE A 36 -1.80 -6.60 -1.43
C PHE A 36 -1.48 -8.08 -1.64
N GLU A 37 -2.38 -8.91 -1.14
CA GLU A 37 -2.31 -10.36 -1.23
C GLU A 37 -3.67 -10.93 -1.64
N PHE A 38 -3.63 -12.05 -2.36
CA PHE A 38 -4.83 -12.79 -2.71
C PHE A 38 -5.34 -13.59 -1.52
N ALA A 39 -6.65 -13.64 -1.34
CA ALA A 39 -7.26 -14.53 -0.36
C ALA A 39 -7.13 -16.00 -0.79
N GLY A 40 -6.61 -16.83 0.12
CA GLY A 40 -6.45 -18.27 -0.07
C GLY A 40 -5.36 -18.61 -1.09
N LYS A 41 -5.61 -19.60 -1.95
CA LYS A 41 -4.63 -20.10 -2.94
C LYS A 41 -4.71 -19.40 -4.31
N ARG A 42 -5.44 -18.28 -4.39
CA ARG A 42 -5.60 -17.54 -5.65
C ARG A 42 -4.26 -16.91 -6.07
N LYS A 43 -4.03 -16.87 -7.38
CA LYS A 43 -2.82 -16.27 -7.98
C LYS A 43 -3.12 -15.26 -9.09
N LYS A 44 -4.40 -15.01 -9.35
CA LYS A 44 -4.89 -14.18 -10.44
C LYS A 44 -6.28 -13.65 -10.13
N GLU A 45 -6.54 -12.41 -10.50
CA GLU A 45 -7.86 -11.80 -10.44
C GLU A 45 -8.07 -10.80 -11.60
N ILE A 46 -9.33 -10.60 -12.01
CA ILE A 46 -9.71 -9.59 -13.01
C ILE A 46 -10.45 -8.48 -12.28
N VAL A 47 -9.96 -7.25 -12.39
CA VAL A 47 -10.51 -6.07 -11.74
C VAL A 47 -11.06 -5.12 -12.81
N PRO A 48 -12.37 -4.84 -12.84
CA PRO A 48 -12.91 -3.85 -13.77
C PRO A 48 -12.52 -2.44 -13.35
N PHE A 49 -12.32 -1.55 -14.33
CA PHE A 49 -12.11 -0.13 -14.11
C PHE A 49 -13.06 0.72 -14.96
N LYS A 50 -13.15 2.02 -14.65
CA LYS A 50 -13.75 3.03 -15.52
C LYS A 50 -12.66 3.96 -16.01
N MET A 51 -12.68 4.30 -17.30
CA MET A 51 -11.92 5.43 -17.83
C MET A 51 -12.82 6.65 -17.88
N VAL A 52 -12.44 7.70 -17.17
CA VAL A 52 -13.15 8.98 -17.23
C VAL A 52 -12.11 10.09 -17.26
N LYS A 53 -12.14 10.93 -18.30
CA LYS A 53 -11.14 12.00 -18.53
C LYS A 53 -9.69 11.50 -18.37
N ASN A 54 -9.40 10.34 -18.97
CA ASN A 54 -8.11 9.64 -18.91
C ASN A 54 -7.66 9.14 -17.52
N LEU A 55 -8.50 9.27 -16.49
CA LEU A 55 -8.25 8.66 -15.19
C LEU A 55 -8.82 7.24 -15.15
N MET A 56 -7.97 6.29 -14.75
CA MET A 56 -8.38 4.92 -14.49
C MET A 56 -8.93 4.81 -13.07
N ILE A 57 -10.22 4.54 -12.95
CA ILE A 57 -10.92 4.51 -11.66
C ILE A 57 -11.27 3.06 -11.30
N ILE A 58 -10.78 2.60 -10.16
CA ILE A 58 -11.10 1.30 -9.57
C ILE A 58 -11.90 1.46 -8.28
N LYS A 59 -12.64 0.41 -7.92
CA LYS A 59 -13.45 0.38 -6.70
C LYS A 59 -12.71 -0.36 -5.59
N LEU A 60 -12.53 0.31 -4.46
CA LEU A 60 -11.85 -0.25 -3.29
C LEU A 60 -12.77 -0.24 -2.07
N MET A 61 -12.59 -1.22 -1.20
CA MET A 61 -13.08 -1.24 0.18
C MET A 61 -11.97 -0.68 1.08
N VAL A 62 -12.33 0.19 2.02
CA VAL A 62 -11.42 0.79 3.00
C VAL A 62 -11.95 0.48 4.39
N ASN A 63 -11.16 -0.18 5.23
CA ASN A 63 -11.56 -0.73 6.54
C ASN A 63 -12.90 -1.50 6.47
N GLY A 64 -13.08 -2.30 5.41
CA GLY A 64 -14.28 -3.11 5.19
C GLY A 64 -15.53 -2.32 4.75
N LYS A 65 -15.44 -1.01 4.53
CA LYS A 65 -16.54 -0.18 4.03
C LYS A 65 -16.31 0.25 2.58
N GLY A 66 -17.38 0.58 1.86
CA GLY A 66 -17.32 0.97 0.46
C GLY A 66 -18.40 0.27 -0.39
N PRO A 67 -18.22 0.17 -1.72
CA PRO A 67 -17.01 0.52 -2.47
C PRO A 67 -16.83 2.03 -2.67
N PHE A 68 -15.59 2.48 -2.63
CA PHE A 68 -15.16 3.85 -2.92
C PHE A 68 -14.38 3.90 -4.23
N ASN A 69 -14.52 4.99 -4.98
CA ASN A 69 -13.80 5.20 -6.23
C ASN A 69 -12.40 5.78 -5.96
N PHE A 70 -11.38 5.11 -6.46
CA PHE A 70 -9.97 5.53 -6.38
C PHE A 70 -9.36 5.61 -7.77
N VAL A 71 -8.55 6.63 -8.01
CA VAL A 71 -7.73 6.72 -9.22
C VAL A 71 -6.52 5.80 -9.06
N LEU A 72 -6.29 4.92 -10.02
CA LEU A 72 -5.08 4.12 -10.10
C LEU A 72 -4.00 4.91 -10.87
N ASP A 73 -2.94 5.32 -10.17
CA ASP A 73 -1.90 6.23 -10.68
C ASP A 73 -0.50 5.75 -10.31
N THR A 74 0.35 5.51 -11.30
CA THR A 74 1.75 5.10 -11.09
C THR A 74 2.63 6.20 -10.48
N GLY A 75 2.21 7.46 -10.56
CA GLY A 75 2.92 8.62 -9.99
C GLY A 75 2.75 8.78 -8.47
N VAL A 76 1.91 7.95 -7.85
CA VAL A 76 1.57 8.03 -6.42
C VAL A 76 2.35 6.96 -5.63
N GLY A 77 3.20 7.41 -4.71
CA GLY A 77 4.06 6.53 -3.90
C GLY A 77 3.45 6.02 -2.58
N LEU A 78 2.34 6.62 -2.15
CA LEU A 78 1.62 6.23 -0.93
C LEU A 78 0.12 6.25 -1.19
N PHE A 79 -0.62 5.30 -0.63
CA PHE A 79 -2.09 5.33 -0.65
C PHE A 79 -2.62 6.67 -0.12
N LEU A 80 -3.39 7.38 -0.93
CA LEU A 80 -3.78 8.77 -0.68
C LEU A 80 -5.31 8.88 -0.63
N ILE A 81 -5.84 9.35 0.48
CA ILE A 81 -7.25 9.73 0.61
C ILE A 81 -7.34 11.24 0.35
N SER A 82 -7.93 11.61 -0.78
CA SER A 82 -8.07 13.01 -1.19
C SER A 82 -9.32 13.66 -0.61
N ASP A 83 -10.39 12.89 -0.39
CA ASP A 83 -11.62 13.38 0.23
C ASP A 83 -11.56 13.18 1.77
N PRO A 84 -11.37 14.25 2.57
CA PRO A 84 -11.33 14.13 4.03
C PRO A 84 -12.61 13.57 4.65
N LYS A 85 -13.77 13.66 3.96
CA LYS A 85 -15.05 13.10 4.46
C LYS A 85 -15.00 11.59 4.61
N LEU A 86 -14.02 10.92 3.99
CA LEU A 86 -13.83 9.49 4.12
C LEU A 86 -13.36 9.09 5.54
N ILE A 87 -12.70 9.98 6.28
CA ILE A 87 -12.17 9.72 7.63
C ILE A 87 -13.27 9.18 8.56
N ASP A 88 -14.36 9.94 8.68
CA ASP A 88 -15.48 9.60 9.56
C ASP A 88 -16.24 8.38 9.04
N SER A 89 -16.38 8.31 7.72
CA SER A 89 -17.07 7.22 7.03
C SER A 89 -16.42 5.87 7.31
N VAL A 90 -15.09 5.79 7.41
CA VAL A 90 -14.34 4.53 7.59
C VAL A 90 -13.63 4.39 8.95
N SER A 91 -13.97 5.30 9.89
CA SER A 91 -13.59 5.24 11.30
C SER A 91 -12.08 5.12 11.52
N ILE A 92 -11.31 5.91 10.76
CA ILE A 92 -9.84 5.90 10.82
C ILE A 92 -9.37 6.46 12.17
N LYS A 93 -8.44 5.75 12.83
CA LYS A 93 -7.83 6.13 14.11
C LYS A 93 -6.35 6.47 13.92
N ASN A 94 -5.73 7.02 14.97
CA ASN A 94 -4.28 7.29 15.06
C ASN A 94 -3.75 8.21 13.95
N LEU A 95 -4.40 9.36 13.79
CA LEU A 95 -4.01 10.38 12.81
C LEU A 95 -2.87 11.23 13.36
N ARG A 96 -1.75 11.27 12.65
CA ARG A 96 -0.66 12.23 12.90
C ARG A 96 -0.68 13.32 11.83
N SER A 97 -0.69 14.58 12.24
CA SER A 97 -0.56 15.69 11.30
C SER A 97 0.86 15.76 10.72
N ILE A 98 0.95 15.92 9.41
CA ILE A 98 2.19 16.21 8.69
C ILE A 98 1.94 17.31 7.66
N ASN A 99 3.02 17.91 7.17
CA ASN A 99 3.01 18.74 5.98
C ASN A 99 3.78 18.00 4.89
N ILE A 100 3.16 17.82 3.72
CA ILE A 100 3.77 17.17 2.57
C ILE A 100 4.33 18.27 1.66
N THR A 101 5.63 18.22 1.41
CA THR A 101 6.32 19.07 0.44
C THR A 101 6.46 18.34 -0.90
N GLY A 102 6.66 19.07 -2.01
CA GLY A 102 6.88 18.47 -3.33
C GLY A 102 5.63 18.16 -4.16
N PHE A 103 4.48 18.79 -3.86
CA PHE A 103 3.27 18.77 -4.69
C PHE A 103 3.23 19.91 -5.76
N GLY A 104 4.39 20.49 -6.09
CA GLY A 104 4.54 21.65 -6.98
C GLY A 104 5.10 22.88 -6.26
N ASP A 105 5.12 24.03 -6.93
CA ASP A 105 5.69 25.31 -6.44
C ASP A 105 4.77 26.06 -5.43
N GLY A 106 4.01 25.33 -4.62
CA GLY A 106 3.02 25.89 -3.68
C GLY A 106 3.36 25.68 -2.20
N ASP A 107 2.48 26.20 -1.34
CA ASP A 107 2.55 25.99 0.11
C ASP A 107 2.51 24.48 0.46
N PRO A 108 3.17 24.08 1.56
CA PRO A 108 3.13 22.69 2.02
C PRO A 108 1.70 22.19 2.24
N LEU A 109 1.41 21.00 1.71
CA LEU A 109 0.09 20.40 1.82
C LEU A 109 -0.10 19.76 3.19
N SER A 110 -1.00 20.29 4.00
CA SER A 110 -1.33 19.67 5.29
C SER A 110 -2.14 18.38 5.10
N ALA A 111 -1.64 17.30 5.70
CA ALA A 111 -2.25 15.98 5.66
C ALA A 111 -2.23 15.32 7.05
N TYR A 112 -3.03 14.27 7.22
CA TYR A 112 -2.83 13.27 8.24
C TYR A 112 -2.10 12.06 7.64
N VAL A 113 -1.31 11.38 8.46
CA VAL A 113 -0.81 10.04 8.17
C VAL A 113 -1.38 9.08 9.21
N THR A 114 -1.81 7.91 8.75
CA THR A 114 -2.14 6.76 9.59
C THR A 114 -1.39 5.53 9.09
N PRO A 115 -0.83 4.70 9.99
CA PRO A 115 -0.07 3.52 9.58
C PRO A 115 -0.94 2.29 9.32
N THR A 116 -2.24 2.34 9.61
CA THR A 116 -3.09 1.14 9.67
C THR A 116 -4.43 1.37 8.98
N ILE A 117 -4.45 1.20 7.66
CA ILE A 117 -5.67 1.06 6.86
C ILE A 117 -5.68 -0.31 6.17
N ASP A 118 -6.82 -0.99 6.26
CA ASP A 118 -7.07 -2.19 5.47
C ASP A 118 -7.75 -1.79 4.16
N VAL A 119 -7.18 -2.21 3.03
CA VAL A 119 -7.70 -1.91 1.70
C VAL A 119 -7.97 -3.21 0.96
N GLY A 120 -9.13 -3.32 0.31
CA GLY A 120 -9.48 -4.54 -0.42
C GLY A 120 -10.28 -4.29 -1.69
N PHE A 121 -10.26 -5.26 -2.59
CA PHE A 121 -11.09 -5.31 -3.78
C PHE A 121 -11.23 -6.76 -4.22
N GLY A 122 -12.46 -7.19 -4.57
CA GLY A 122 -12.72 -8.58 -4.94
C GLY A 122 -12.21 -9.58 -3.89
N SER A 123 -11.32 -10.49 -4.29
CA SER A 123 -10.65 -11.48 -3.42
C SER A 123 -9.24 -11.06 -2.99
N THR A 124 -8.91 -9.78 -3.09
CA THR A 124 -7.57 -9.23 -2.82
C THR A 124 -7.63 -8.21 -1.69
N ASN A 125 -6.67 -8.24 -0.77
CA ASN A 125 -6.60 -7.30 0.35
C ASN A 125 -5.17 -6.98 0.75
N ALA A 126 -4.95 -5.78 1.26
CA ALA A 126 -3.77 -5.36 1.98
C ALA A 126 -4.18 -4.95 3.39
N LYS A 127 -3.43 -5.39 4.39
CA LYS A 127 -3.68 -5.03 5.78
C LYS A 127 -2.59 -4.09 6.27
N GLY A 128 -2.99 -3.12 7.10
CA GLY A 128 -2.02 -2.21 7.71
C GLY A 128 -1.24 -1.36 6.70
N LEU A 129 -1.89 -0.92 5.61
CA LEU A 129 -1.28 0.06 4.72
C LEU A 129 -1.15 1.41 5.43
N SER A 130 0.00 2.06 5.20
CA SER A 130 0.14 3.48 5.52
C SER A 130 -0.63 4.31 4.51
N ALA A 131 -1.30 5.35 4.99
CA ALA A 131 -2.08 6.25 4.15
C ALA A 131 -1.81 7.71 4.51
N ALA A 132 -1.72 8.56 3.48
CA ALA A 132 -1.84 9.99 3.63
C ALA A 132 -3.30 10.41 3.39
N ILE A 133 -3.79 11.36 4.17
CA ILE A 133 -5.16 11.86 4.09
C ILE A 133 -5.10 13.38 4.04
N LEU A 134 -5.57 13.97 2.96
CA LEU A 134 -5.55 15.43 2.83
C LEU A 134 -6.53 16.06 3.83
N LYS A 135 -6.14 17.17 4.46
CA LYS A 135 -7.06 17.90 5.36
C LYS A 135 -8.12 18.69 4.62
N LYS A 136 -7.91 18.95 3.33
CA LYS A 136 -8.81 19.65 2.42
C LYS A 136 -8.79 18.93 1.07
N ASP A 137 -9.92 18.90 0.38
CA ASP A 137 -10.00 18.38 -0.98
C ASP A 137 -9.38 19.39 -1.97
N ILE A 138 -8.05 19.43 -2.02
CA ILE A 138 -7.30 20.38 -2.85
C ILE A 138 -7.27 20.00 -4.33
N PHE A 139 -7.48 18.72 -4.66
CA PHE A 139 -7.41 18.25 -6.04
C PHE A 139 -8.74 18.39 -6.77
N GLU A 140 -9.85 18.47 -6.02
CA GLU A 140 -11.21 18.55 -6.54
C GLU A 140 -11.49 17.51 -7.64
N LEU A 141 -10.90 16.31 -7.52
CA LEU A 141 -10.98 15.26 -8.55
C LEU A 141 -12.43 14.89 -8.85
N SER A 142 -13.29 14.95 -7.83
CA SER A 142 -14.72 14.69 -8.01
C SER A 142 -15.38 15.70 -8.97
N ASN A 143 -15.05 16.98 -8.85
CA ASN A 143 -15.55 18.05 -9.72
C ASN A 143 -14.97 17.90 -11.13
N TYR A 144 -13.66 17.65 -11.23
CA TYR A 144 -13.00 17.44 -12.51
C TYR A 144 -13.60 16.26 -13.27
N VAL A 145 -13.78 15.10 -12.63
CA VAL A 145 -14.27 13.88 -13.29
C VAL A 145 -15.78 13.87 -13.48
N GLY A 146 -16.54 14.55 -12.61
CA GLY A 146 -18.00 14.52 -12.60
C GLY A 146 -18.60 13.31 -11.85
N MET A 147 -17.84 12.70 -10.95
CA MET A 147 -18.30 11.62 -10.06
C MET A 147 -17.47 11.60 -8.77
N PRO A 148 -17.96 11.04 -7.66
CA PRO A 148 -17.18 10.99 -6.42
C PRO A 148 -15.86 10.24 -6.60
N ILE A 149 -14.75 10.87 -6.25
CA ILE A 149 -13.40 10.31 -6.17
C ILE A 149 -12.90 10.52 -4.74
N HIS A 150 -12.46 9.45 -4.09
CA HIS A 150 -12.12 9.47 -2.68
C HIS A 150 -10.61 9.44 -2.43
N GLY A 151 -9.82 9.13 -3.46
CA GLY A 151 -8.38 9.06 -3.33
C GLY A 151 -7.67 8.47 -4.54
N LEU A 152 -6.37 8.24 -4.34
CA LEU A 152 -5.46 7.69 -5.31
C LEU A 152 -4.74 6.47 -4.71
N ILE A 153 -4.44 5.49 -5.56
CA ILE A 153 -3.64 4.31 -5.24
C ILE A 153 -2.61 4.12 -6.34
N GLY A 154 -1.39 3.76 -5.97
CA GLY A 154 -0.30 3.63 -6.92
C GLY A 154 0.65 2.52 -6.54
N TYR A 155 1.79 2.90 -5.97
CA TYR A 155 2.90 2.00 -5.67
C TYR A 155 2.49 0.72 -4.97
N GLU A 156 1.67 0.78 -3.92
CA GLU A 156 1.24 -0.42 -3.18
C GLU A 156 0.53 -1.42 -4.10
N PHE A 157 -0.28 -0.95 -5.06
CA PHE A 157 -0.96 -1.82 -6.02
C PHE A 157 0.02 -2.40 -7.04
N PHE A 158 0.82 -1.55 -7.71
CA PHE A 158 1.71 -1.99 -8.78
C PHE A 158 2.91 -2.82 -8.29
N ASN A 159 3.38 -2.57 -7.07
CA ASN A 159 4.46 -3.34 -6.45
C ASN A 159 3.97 -4.72 -5.95
N SER A 160 2.66 -4.89 -5.77
CA SER A 160 2.08 -6.16 -5.31
C SER A 160 1.79 -7.16 -6.42
N PHE A 161 1.69 -6.71 -7.68
CA PHE A 161 1.16 -7.54 -8.77
C PHE A 161 1.91 -7.38 -10.07
N ILE A 162 1.93 -8.45 -10.87
CA ILE A 162 2.11 -8.30 -12.31
C ILE A 162 0.77 -7.85 -12.89
N VAL A 163 0.74 -6.68 -13.53
CA VAL A 163 -0.49 -6.04 -14.01
C VAL A 163 -0.56 -6.09 -15.54
N LYS A 164 -1.62 -6.69 -16.08
CA LYS A 164 -1.99 -6.60 -17.49
C LYS A 164 -3.22 -5.71 -17.63
N ILE A 165 -3.12 -4.66 -18.45
CA ILE A 165 -4.22 -3.73 -18.69
C ILE A 165 -4.87 -4.05 -20.04
N ASN A 166 -6.19 -4.12 -20.07
CA ASN A 166 -6.98 -4.20 -21.30
C ASN A 166 -7.98 -3.03 -21.36
N PHE A 167 -7.61 -1.99 -22.12
CA PHE A 167 -8.41 -0.78 -22.30
C PHE A 167 -9.68 -1.01 -23.13
N SER A 168 -9.70 -1.97 -24.06
CA SER A 168 -10.87 -2.21 -24.92
C SER A 168 -12.09 -2.70 -24.15
N VAL A 169 -11.86 -3.44 -23.06
CA VAL A 169 -12.93 -3.94 -22.17
C VAL A 169 -12.85 -3.37 -20.76
N ASN A 170 -11.99 -2.37 -20.53
CA ASN A 170 -11.75 -1.73 -19.24
C ASN A 170 -11.52 -2.70 -18.07
N THR A 171 -10.56 -3.62 -18.23
CA THR A 171 -10.17 -4.55 -17.16
C THR A 171 -8.67 -4.60 -16.91
N LEU A 172 -8.30 -4.72 -15.63
CA LEU A 172 -6.97 -5.12 -15.18
C LEU A 172 -7.01 -6.62 -14.93
N THR A 173 -6.02 -7.35 -15.42
CA THR A 173 -5.74 -8.70 -14.93
C THR A 173 -4.48 -8.63 -14.08
N ILE A 174 -4.64 -8.90 -12.79
CA ILE A 174 -3.53 -8.92 -11.84
C ILE A 174 -3.11 -10.36 -11.58
N TYR A 175 -1.82 -10.59 -11.44
CA TYR A 175 -1.22 -11.88 -11.13
C TYR A 175 -0.28 -11.77 -9.94
N SER A 176 -0.16 -12.84 -9.16
CA SER A 176 0.85 -12.92 -8.10
C SER A 176 2.26 -12.80 -8.73
N PRO A 177 3.19 -12.04 -8.12
CA PRO A 177 4.57 -11.95 -8.59
C PRO A 177 5.29 -13.30 -8.67
N GLU A 178 4.84 -14.29 -7.89
CA GLU A 178 5.36 -15.67 -7.92
C GLU A 178 4.91 -16.45 -9.16
N THR A 179 3.98 -15.93 -9.95
CA THR A 179 3.57 -16.56 -11.20
C THR A 179 4.57 -16.24 -12.31
N ALA A 180 4.85 -17.23 -13.16
CA ALA A 180 5.71 -17.06 -14.34
C ALA A 180 4.99 -16.31 -15.50
N TYR A 181 4.13 -15.34 -15.21
CA TYR A 181 3.44 -14.60 -16.28
C TYR A 181 4.44 -13.71 -17.03
N ILE A 182 4.77 -14.14 -18.25
CA ILE A 182 5.63 -13.39 -19.17
C ILE A 182 4.83 -13.18 -20.47
N PRO A 183 4.62 -11.91 -20.90
CA PRO A 183 4.02 -11.63 -22.20
C PRO A 183 4.81 -12.30 -23.34
N ARG A 184 4.12 -13.05 -24.21
CA ARG A 184 4.75 -13.74 -25.35
C ARG A 184 5.17 -12.79 -26.49
N LYS A 185 4.58 -11.60 -26.57
CA LYS A 185 4.81 -10.59 -27.61
C LYS A 185 4.83 -9.20 -26.96
N GLY A 186 5.61 -8.30 -27.52
CA GLY A 186 5.75 -6.91 -27.06
C GLY A 186 7.21 -6.51 -26.87
N TYR A 187 7.44 -5.22 -26.64
CA TYR A 187 8.74 -4.67 -26.30
C TYR A 187 8.89 -4.57 -24.78
N ARG A 188 10.05 -4.97 -24.26
CA ARG A 188 10.39 -4.74 -22.86
C ARG A 188 11.05 -3.38 -22.75
N VAL A 189 10.44 -2.49 -21.99
CA VAL A 189 11.01 -1.19 -21.65
C VAL A 189 11.59 -1.30 -20.24
N PRO A 190 12.92 -1.20 -20.06
CA PRO A 190 13.51 -1.18 -18.74
C PRO A 190 13.07 0.10 -18.01
N ILE A 191 12.65 -0.06 -16.77
CA ILE A 191 12.31 1.05 -15.87
C ILE A 191 13.14 0.94 -14.59
N MET A 192 13.35 2.07 -13.95
CA MET A 192 13.92 2.18 -12.61
C MET A 192 12.82 2.62 -11.65
N ILE A 193 12.87 2.12 -10.41
CA ILE A 193 11.97 2.59 -9.36
C ILE A 193 12.79 3.40 -8.36
N GLU A 194 12.50 4.70 -8.26
CA GLU A 194 13.12 5.60 -7.29
C GLU A 194 12.01 6.24 -6.46
N ASP A 195 12.15 6.25 -5.13
CA ASP A 195 11.14 6.77 -4.20
C ASP A 195 9.70 6.33 -4.53
N ARG A 196 9.56 5.04 -4.83
CA ARG A 196 8.28 4.38 -5.15
C ARG A 196 7.61 4.86 -6.44
N LYS A 197 8.34 5.54 -7.32
CA LYS A 197 7.86 6.01 -8.63
C LYS A 197 8.66 5.39 -9.76
N PRO A 198 8.02 5.01 -10.89
CA PRO A 198 8.73 4.48 -12.04
C PRO A 198 9.31 5.59 -12.92
N TYR A 199 10.56 5.40 -13.35
CA TYR A 199 11.28 6.25 -14.28
C TYR A 199 11.82 5.42 -15.43
N LEU A 200 11.92 6.01 -16.62
CA LEU A 200 12.60 5.44 -17.76
C LEU A 200 13.62 6.46 -18.28
N ILE A 201 14.78 5.97 -18.70
CA ILE A 201 15.78 6.79 -19.37
C ILE A 201 15.48 6.73 -20.86
N SER A 202 15.28 7.89 -21.47
CA SER A 202 15.11 8.02 -22.92
C SER A 202 15.91 9.21 -23.41
N ASN A 203 16.42 9.12 -24.62
CA ASN A 203 16.91 10.29 -25.33
C ASN A 203 15.69 11.08 -25.81
N ILE A 204 15.68 12.39 -25.57
CA ILE A 204 14.68 13.29 -26.13
C ILE A 204 15.15 13.59 -27.55
N GLN A 205 14.31 13.29 -28.55
CA GLN A 205 14.50 13.70 -29.95
C GLN A 205 13.68 14.94 -30.24
#